data_AF-A0A960T344-F1
#
_entry.id   AF-A0A960T344-F1
#
_cell.length_a   1.000
_cell.length_b   1.000
_cell.length_c   1.000
_cell.angle_alpha   90.00
_cell.angle_beta   90.00
_cell.angle_gamma   90.00
#
_symmetry.space_group_name_H-M   'P 1'
#
loop_
_entity.id
_entity.type
_entity.pdbx_description
1 polymer ?
#
loop_
_entity_poly.entity_id
_entity_poly.type
_entity_poly.pdbx_seq_one_letter_code
_entity_poly.pdbx_strand_id
1 'polypeptide(L)' 'MKVGIAQINPVVGDFPGNAKRILAAYRECLEAGAELVVTPEMSLVGYPP' A
#
# COMPACT_ATOMS: atom_id res chain seq x y z
N MET A 1 -6.09 -4.24 -18.47
CA MET A 1 -5.13 -4.13 -17.37
C MET A 1 -5.11 -2.73 -16.81
N LYS A 2 -5.85 -2.51 -15.72
CA LYS A 2 -5.81 -1.29 -14.91
C LYS A 2 -4.88 -1.48 -13.71
N VAL A 3 -3.93 -0.57 -13.50
CA VAL A 3 -2.97 -0.63 -12.38
C VAL A 3 -3.32 0.44 -11.35
N GLY A 4 -3.49 0.04 -10.10
CA GLY A 4 -3.66 0.92 -8.95
C GLY A 4 -2.32 1.27 -8.31
N ILE A 5 -2.15 2.53 -7.91
CA ILE A 5 -0.97 3.01 -7.20
C ILE A 5 -1.39 3.31 -5.77
N ALA A 6 -1.03 2.43 -4.83
CA ALA A 6 -1.31 2.60 -3.40
C ALA A 6 -0.32 3.59 -2.79
N GLN A 7 -0.51 4.88 -3.07
CA GLN A 7 0.33 5.94 -2.52
C GLN A 7 0.03 6.15 -1.04
N ILE A 8 0.78 5.47 -0.19
CA ILE A 8 0.65 5.49 1.27
C ILE A 8 1.89 6.08 1.94
N ASN A 9 1.75 6.54 3.19
CA ASN A 9 2.85 6.97 4.05
C ASN A 9 3.09 5.92 5.15
N PRO A 10 3.99 4.95 4.94
CA PRO A 10 4.29 3.92 5.93
C PRO A 10 5.11 4.48 7.09
N VAL A 11 4.93 3.92 8.28
CA VAL A 11 5.65 4.31 9.50
C VAL A 11 6.74 3.27 9.79
N VAL A 12 7.99 3.71 9.95
CA VAL A 12 9.13 2.81 10.20
C VAL A 12 8.87 1.94 11.43
N GLY A 13 8.92 0.62 11.26
CA GLY A 13 8.74 -0.39 12.33
C GLY A 13 7.28 -0.72 12.69
N ASP A 14 6.28 -0.01 12.17
CA ASP A 14 4.86 -0.28 12.43
C ASP A 14 4.29 -1.33 11.46
N PHE A 15 4.72 -2.59 11.59
CA PHE A 15 4.25 -3.67 10.70
C PHE A 15 2.72 -3.79 10.67
N PRO A 16 1.99 -3.84 11.80
CA PRO A 16 0.55 -4.01 11.77
C PRO A 16 -0.17 -2.79 11.18
N GLY A 17 0.28 -1.57 11.47
CA GLY A 17 -0.32 -0.37 10.91
C GLY A 17 -0.02 -0.22 9.41
N ASN A 18 1.20 -0.55 8.97
CA ASN A 18 1.55 -0.53 7.55
C ASN A 18 0.78 -1.58 6.76
N ALA A 19 0.61 -2.79 7.29
CA ALA A 19 -0.25 -3.80 6.68
C ALA A 19 -1.70 -3.30 6.54
N LYS A 20 -2.24 -2.62 7.57
CA LYS A 20 -3.58 -1.99 7.50
C LYS A 20 -3.66 -0.91 6.42
N ARG A 21 -2.64 -0.05 6.30
CA ARG A 21 -2.56 1.00 5.27
C ARG A 21 -2.53 0.40 3.86
N ILE A 22 -1.72 -0.64 3.65
CA ILE A 22 -1.64 -1.37 2.37
C ILE A 22 -3.01 -1.96 2.03
N LEU A 23 -3.67 -2.64 2.98
CA LEU A 23 -4.98 -3.27 2.75
C LEU A 23 -6.08 -2.25 2.45
N ALA A 24 -6.06 -1.08 3.10
CA ALA A 24 -7.02 -0.01 2.81
C ALA A 24 -6.85 0.53 1.38
N ALA A 25 -5.62 0.91 1.01
CA ALA A 25 -5.33 1.42 -0.33
C ALA A 25 -5.58 0.36 -1.43
N TYR A 26 -5.32 -0.92 -1.14
CA TYR A 26 -5.66 -2.03 -2.03
C TYR A 26 -7.16 -2.11 -2.30
N ARG A 27 -8.01 -1.99 -1.26
CA ARG A 27 -9.47 -2.02 -1.40
C ARG A 27 -9.98 -0.84 -2.23
N GLU A 28 -9.46 0.36 -2.00
CA GLU A 28 -9.80 1.54 -2.81
C GLU A 28 -9.44 1.34 -4.30
N CYS A 29 -8.27 0.75 -4.57
CA CYS A 29 -7.87 0.41 -5.94
C CYS A 29 -8.76 -0.68 -6.57
N LEU A 30 -9.16 -1.69 -5.80
CA LEU A 30 -10.08 -2.73 -6.25
C LEU A 30 -11.46 -2.16 -6.61
N GLU A 31 -12.01 -1.27 -5.77
CA GLU A 31 -13.29 -0.60 -6.04
C GLU A 31 -13.20 0.27 -7.31
N ALA A 32 -12.02 0.84 -7.59
CA ALA A 32 -11.74 1.52 -8.84
C ALA A 32 -11.50 0.58 -10.04
N GLY A 33 -11.55 -0.74 -9.86
CA GLY A 33 -11.37 -1.75 -10.92
C GLY A 33 -9.91 -2.05 -11.29
N ALA A 34 -8.97 -1.86 -10.36
CA ALA A 34 -7.58 -2.24 -10.57
C ALA A 34 -7.41 -3.78 -10.58
N GLU A 35 -6.58 -4.27 -11.50
CA GLU A 35 -6.21 -5.69 -11.66
C GLU A 35 -4.83 -5.99 -11.04
N LEU A 36 -4.01 -4.96 -10.85
CA LEU A 36 -2.72 -4.99 -10.16
C LEU A 36 -2.61 -3.75 -9.28
N VAL A 37 -2.12 -3.89 -8.05
CA VAL A 37 -1.85 -2.75 -7.16
C VAL A 37 -0.39 -2.78 -6.75
N VAL A 38 0.29 -1.66 -6.93
CA VAL A 38 1.69 -1.48 -6.51
C VAL A 38 1.75 -0.59 -5.28
N THR A 39 2.70 -0.86 -4.40
CA THR A 39 2.98 -0.07 -3.19
C THR A 39 4.38 0.55 -3.29
N PRO A 40 4.71 1.57 -2.48
CA PRO A 40 6.07 2.07 -2.37
C PRO A 40 7.06 0.97 -1.95
N GLU A 41 8.34 1.19 -2.23
CA GLU A 41 9.41 0.35 -1.70
C GLU A 41 9.36 0.25 -0.17
N MET A 42 9.65 -0.93 0.37
CA MET A 42 9.64 -1.22 1.81
C MET A 42 8.33 -0.84 2.52
N SER A 43 7.19 -0.82 1.82
CA SER A 43 5.89 -0.37 2.35
C SER A 43 5.42 -1.07 3.63
N LEU A 44 5.83 -2.31 3.89
CA LEU A 44 5.52 -3.02 5.15
C LEU A 44 6.40 -2.56 6.32
N VAL A 45 7.69 -2.30 6.08
CA VAL A 45 8.68 -1.94 7.10
C VAL A 45 8.74 -0.43 7.33
N GLY A 46 8.49 0.38 6.31
CA GLY A 46 8.73 1.83 6.25
C GLY A 46 10.15 2.18 5.76
N TYR A 47 10.32 3.42 5.29
CA TYR A 47 11.59 3.98 4.77
C TYR A 47 11.70 5.49 5.11
N PRO A 48 12.91 6.08 5.28
CA PRO A 48 14.22 5.43 5.35
C PRO A 48 14.46 4.72 6.69
N PRO A 49 15.09 3.52 6.68
CA PRO A 49 15.89 3.08 7.82
C PRO A 49 17.21 3.86 7.90
#